data_AF-A0A7S4AJM5-F1
#
_entry.id   AF-A0A7S4AJM5-F1
#
_cell.length_a   1.000
_cell.length_b   1.000
_cell.length_c   1.000
_cell.angle_alpha   90.00
_cell.angle_beta   90.00
_cell.angle_gamma   90.00
#
_symmetry.space_group_name_H-M   'P 1'
#
loop_
_entity.id
_entity.type
_entity.pdbx_description
1 polymer ?
#
loop_
_entity_poly.entity_id
_entity_poly.type
_entity_poly.pdbx_seq_one_letter_code
_entity_poly.pdbx_strand_id
1 'polypeptide(L)'
;SVDDDDDDDDDEPDDAEDDSAAASTEEVEALLAREWNQLTLQEREAINEEVHGVRDEYRDVVDKETPELLHGSLRQLALELDAIPKKPAYHTCQTEYGATTWVNTAEFRLLFLRCEFFDAKKAAARIVAFLELSRSCWGDFVLEREVCLSDLSEQDRVLLDSGLLQMLPGRDRCGRRVLIHFTHNNVGPTRPKESRMRVALYLALKVVKHDVDLQRSGMVLISWIHDNLFNDFRVRSHVCKNLMLVIPCRISVVHVHISPPDGAYRSFANIAKEIFLLAIG
;
A
#
# COMPACT_ATOMS: atom_id res chain seq x y z
N SER A 1 5.34 -52.05 -22.15
CA SER A 1 6.03 -52.06 -20.85
C SER A 1 6.98 -50.87 -20.85
N VAL A 2 6.41 -49.71 -20.54
CA VAL A 2 7.14 -48.49 -20.20
C VAL A 2 6.40 -48.04 -18.96
N ASP A 3 7.12 -48.11 -17.86
CA ASP A 3 6.62 -48.00 -16.50
C ASP A 3 6.29 -46.56 -16.15
N ASP A 4 5.14 -46.41 -15.49
CA ASP A 4 4.64 -45.23 -14.80
C ASP A 4 5.46 -45.04 -13.51
N ASP A 5 6.05 -43.86 -13.32
CA ASP A 5 6.58 -43.40 -12.03
C ASP A 5 5.92 -42.03 -11.73
N ASP A 6 4.77 -42.12 -11.05
CA ASP A 6 4.07 -41.02 -10.39
C ASP A 6 4.74 -40.77 -9.02
N ASP A 7 5.60 -39.75 -8.92
CA ASP A 7 6.11 -39.22 -7.66
C ASP A 7 5.19 -38.08 -7.20
N ASP A 8 4.11 -38.46 -6.51
CA ASP A 8 3.26 -37.56 -5.71
C ASP A 8 3.97 -37.26 -4.36
N ASP A 9 4.79 -36.20 -4.34
CA ASP A 9 5.31 -35.60 -3.11
C ASP A 9 4.17 -34.80 -2.43
N ASP A 10 3.33 -35.52 -1.67
CA ASP A 10 2.41 -34.95 -0.68
C ASP A 10 3.21 -34.34 0.48
N ASP A 11 3.64 -33.09 0.31
CA ASP A 11 4.10 -32.21 1.40
C ASP A 11 2.90 -31.89 2.33
N GLU A 12 2.61 -32.81 3.26
CA GLU A 12 1.73 -32.51 4.39
C GLU A 12 2.33 -31.34 5.19
N PRO A 13 1.59 -30.24 5.39
CA PRO A 13 2.07 -29.15 6.23
C PRO A 13 2.17 -29.65 7.67
N ASP A 14 3.39 -29.64 8.19
CA ASP A 14 3.74 -29.88 9.59
C ASP A 14 3.02 -28.84 10.47
N ASP A 15 1.83 -29.20 10.96
CA ASP A 15 1.01 -28.45 11.93
C ASP A 15 1.68 -28.49 13.32
N ALA A 16 2.93 -28.03 13.40
CA ALA A 16 3.56 -27.72 14.66
C ALA A 16 2.72 -26.63 15.34
N GLU A 17 2.00 -27.03 16.39
CA GLU A 17 1.29 -26.13 17.31
C GLU A 17 2.30 -25.11 17.85
N ASP A 18 2.36 -23.95 17.19
CA ASP A 18 3.11 -22.77 17.59
C ASP A 18 2.45 -22.22 18.86
N ASP A 19 2.87 -22.78 20.00
CA ASP A 19 2.51 -22.38 21.37
C ASP A 19 3.19 -21.03 21.74
N SER A 20 3.22 -20.11 20.77
CA SER A 20 3.60 -18.71 20.91
C SER A 20 2.65 -18.09 21.94
N ALA A 21 3.13 -17.95 23.18
CA ALA A 21 2.47 -17.26 24.27
C ALA A 21 1.80 -15.98 23.78
N ALA A 22 0.48 -16.05 23.60
CA ALA A 22 -0.31 -14.92 23.15
C ALA A 22 -0.19 -13.82 24.20
N ALA A 23 0.45 -12.70 23.82
CA ALA A 23 0.55 -11.53 24.68
C ALA A 23 -0.85 -11.18 25.19
N SER A 24 -0.97 -11.01 26.50
CA SER A 24 -2.27 -10.71 27.10
C SER A 24 -2.76 -9.34 26.61
N THR A 25 -4.08 -9.13 26.55
CA THR A 25 -4.65 -7.82 26.20
C THR A 25 -4.07 -6.71 27.09
N GLU A 26 -3.82 -7.01 28.37
CA GLU A 26 -3.22 -6.09 29.33
C GLU A 26 -1.79 -5.69 28.94
N GLU A 27 -0.98 -6.60 28.38
CA GLU A 27 0.37 -6.29 27.90
C GLU A 27 0.34 -5.34 26.69
N VAL A 28 -0.59 -5.57 25.75
CA VAL A 28 -0.75 -4.71 24.57
C VAL A 28 -1.24 -3.32 25.00
N GLU A 29 -2.24 -3.24 25.88
CA GLU A 29 -2.73 -1.97 26.43
C GLU A 29 -1.64 -1.23 27.21
N ALA A 30 -0.86 -1.94 28.04
CA ALA A 30 0.25 -1.35 28.78
C ALA A 30 1.34 -0.82 27.85
N LEU A 31 1.65 -1.55 26.77
CA LEU A 31 2.60 -1.09 25.74
C LEU A 31 2.09 0.18 25.06
N LEU A 32 0.85 0.19 24.58
CA LEU A 32 0.24 1.36 23.93
C LEU A 32 0.20 2.57 24.87
N ALA A 33 -0.22 2.37 26.12
CA ALA A 33 -0.24 3.42 27.13
C ALA A 33 1.17 3.96 27.40
N ARG A 34 2.19 3.09 27.44
CA ARG A 34 3.58 3.49 27.65
C ARG A 34 4.12 4.30 26.47
N GLU A 35 3.88 3.87 25.24
CA GLU A 35 4.31 4.61 24.04
C GLU A 35 3.58 5.97 23.94
N TRP A 36 2.27 5.99 24.19
CA TRP A 36 1.49 7.23 24.21
C TRP A 36 1.98 8.20 25.29
N ASN A 37 2.34 7.69 26.46
CA ASN A 37 2.82 8.51 27.57
C ASN A 37 4.20 9.12 27.35
N GLN A 38 5.01 8.59 26.42
CA GLN A 38 6.31 9.16 26.04
C GLN A 38 6.17 10.40 25.14
N LEU A 39 5.03 10.56 24.46
CA LEU A 39 4.78 11.72 23.60
C LEU A 39 4.52 12.97 24.44
N THR A 40 5.03 14.11 23.97
CA THR A 40 4.72 15.44 24.50
C THR A 40 3.26 15.82 24.21
N LEU A 41 2.72 16.81 24.93
CA LEU A 41 1.36 17.31 24.69
C LEU A 41 1.18 17.79 23.24
N GLN A 42 2.18 18.51 22.71
CA GLN A 42 2.15 19.04 21.34
C GLN A 42 2.13 17.93 20.29
N GLU A 43 2.89 16.85 20.49
CA GLU A 43 2.87 15.69 19.58
C GLU A 43 1.52 14.98 19.61
N ARG A 44 0.93 14.79 20.80
CA ARG A 44 -0.41 14.18 20.93
C ARG A 44 -1.49 15.03 20.26
N GLU A 45 -1.44 16.35 20.44
CA GLU A 45 -2.35 17.29 19.77
C GLU A 45 -2.17 17.24 18.25
N ALA A 46 -0.93 17.25 17.75
CA ALA A 46 -0.65 17.15 16.33
C ALA A 46 -1.16 15.83 15.71
N ILE A 47 -0.94 14.69 16.38
CA ILE A 47 -1.48 13.40 15.95
C ILE A 47 -3.01 13.42 15.95
N ASN A 48 -3.62 13.97 17.00
CA ASN A 48 -5.07 14.06 17.09
C ASN A 48 -5.66 14.93 15.98
N GLU A 49 -5.02 16.05 15.66
CA GLU A 49 -5.39 16.91 14.54
C GLU A 49 -5.24 16.19 13.19
N GLU A 50 -4.15 15.46 12.96
CA GLU A 50 -3.94 14.69 11.72
C GLU A 50 -4.99 13.58 11.57
N VAL A 51 -5.27 12.83 12.64
CA VAL A 51 -6.27 11.76 12.66
C VAL A 51 -7.66 12.31 12.32
N HIS A 52 -8.00 13.49 12.84
CA HIS A 52 -9.29 14.13 12.59
C HIS A 52 -9.33 14.98 11.30
N GLY A 53 -8.22 15.07 10.57
CA GLY A 53 -8.14 15.89 9.37
C GLY A 53 -8.36 17.38 9.67
N VAL A 54 -7.75 17.87 10.75
CA VAL A 54 -7.70 19.29 11.11
C VAL A 54 -6.40 19.92 10.60
N ARG A 55 -5.30 19.16 10.66
CA ARG A 55 -3.99 19.58 10.18
C ARG A 55 -3.74 19.01 8.79
N ASP A 56 -3.30 19.87 7.88
CA ASP A 56 -2.86 19.48 6.55
C ASP A 56 -1.40 19.91 6.40
N GLU A 57 -0.47 19.01 6.77
CA GLU A 57 0.96 19.28 6.66
C GLU A 57 1.40 19.53 5.22
N TYR A 58 0.64 19.00 4.25
CA TYR A 58 0.93 19.23 2.85
C TYR A 58 0.56 20.65 2.41
N ARG A 59 -0.39 21.33 3.08
CA ARG A 59 -0.83 22.68 2.74
C ARG A 59 0.33 23.68 2.63
N ASP A 60 1.29 23.58 3.54
CA ASP A 60 2.49 24.44 3.55
C ASP A 60 3.40 24.21 2.33
N VAL A 61 3.26 23.07 1.66
CA VAL A 61 3.94 22.69 0.41
C VAL A 61 3.07 23.01 -0.81
N VAL A 62 1.73 22.80 -0.76
CA VAL A 62 0.79 23.11 -1.87
C VAL A 62 0.92 24.56 -2.30
N ASP A 63 0.91 25.48 -1.33
CA ASP A 63 0.98 26.91 -1.59
C ASP A 63 2.31 27.31 -2.26
N LYS A 64 3.26 26.37 -2.35
CA LYS A 64 4.59 26.49 -2.96
C LYS A 64 4.80 25.61 -4.19
N GLU A 65 3.80 24.88 -4.71
CA GLU A 65 3.90 24.17 -5.99
C GLU A 65 3.99 25.15 -7.18
N THR A 66 5.08 25.91 -7.25
CA THR A 66 5.36 26.83 -8.36
C THR A 66 5.97 26.07 -9.56
N PRO A 67 5.87 26.61 -10.78
CA PRO A 67 6.53 26.02 -11.95
C PRO A 67 8.04 25.78 -11.74
N GLU A 68 8.71 26.67 -11.01
CA GLU A 68 10.13 26.56 -10.68
C GLU A 68 10.42 25.38 -9.75
N LEU A 69 9.57 25.17 -8.72
CA LEU A 69 9.68 24.00 -7.85
C LEU A 69 9.49 22.72 -8.66
N LEU A 70 8.44 22.64 -9.48
CA LEU A 70 8.15 21.45 -10.29
C LEU A 70 9.31 21.12 -11.24
N HIS A 71 9.84 22.11 -11.95
CA HIS A 71 10.96 21.92 -12.87
C HIS A 71 12.25 21.52 -12.14
N GLY A 72 12.55 22.21 -11.04
CA GLY A 72 13.72 21.92 -10.19
C GLY A 72 13.69 20.51 -9.61
N SER A 73 12.54 20.10 -9.05
CA SER A 73 12.35 18.78 -8.47
C SER A 73 12.37 17.66 -9.50
N LEU A 74 11.81 17.87 -10.71
CA LEU A 74 11.90 16.89 -11.79
C LEU A 74 13.35 16.70 -12.27
N ARG A 75 14.12 17.79 -12.35
CA ARG A 75 15.55 17.72 -12.65
C ARG A 75 16.32 16.98 -11.56
N GLN A 76 16.08 17.29 -10.30
CA GLN A 76 16.73 16.61 -9.18
C GLN A 76 16.36 15.12 -9.15
N LEU A 77 15.09 14.78 -9.38
CA LEU A 77 14.63 13.39 -9.47
C LEU A 77 15.38 12.60 -10.53
N ALA A 78 15.65 13.20 -11.70
CA ALA A 78 16.44 12.53 -12.74
C ALA A 78 17.86 12.20 -12.26
N LEU A 79 18.52 13.14 -11.56
CA LEU A 79 19.85 12.92 -10.99
C LEU A 79 19.85 11.83 -9.91
N GLU A 80 18.85 11.83 -9.02
CA GLU A 80 18.72 10.82 -7.97
C GLU A 80 18.40 9.43 -8.55
N LEU A 81 17.55 9.36 -9.57
CA LEU A 81 17.29 8.13 -10.31
C LEU A 81 18.60 7.60 -10.90
N ASP A 82 19.39 8.44 -11.58
CA ASP A 82 20.69 8.07 -12.17
C ASP A 82 21.68 7.55 -11.12
N ALA A 83 21.71 8.14 -9.93
CA ALA A 83 22.59 7.77 -8.83
C ALA A 83 22.28 6.39 -8.19
N ILE A 84 21.07 5.85 -8.34
CA ILE A 84 20.72 4.53 -7.78
C ILE A 84 21.44 3.41 -8.56
N PRO A 85 22.26 2.57 -7.89
CA PRO A 85 23.10 1.57 -8.58
C PRO A 85 22.31 0.35 -9.07
N LYS A 86 21.34 -0.14 -8.29
CA LYS A 86 20.55 -1.34 -8.61
C LYS A 86 19.09 -0.96 -8.87
N LYS A 87 18.70 -0.98 -10.14
CA LYS A 87 17.37 -0.58 -10.62
C LYS A 87 17.00 -1.30 -11.95
N PRO A 88 17.08 -2.63 -12.02
CA PRO A 88 16.97 -3.36 -13.29
C PRO A 88 15.69 -3.06 -14.09
N ALA A 89 14.52 -2.98 -13.46
CA ALA A 89 13.27 -2.63 -14.15
C ALA A 89 13.30 -1.19 -14.72
N TYR A 90 13.82 -0.23 -13.95
CA TYR A 90 14.00 1.14 -14.46
C TYR A 90 15.03 1.18 -15.60
N HIS A 91 16.14 0.45 -15.48
CA HIS A 91 17.16 0.36 -16.53
C HIS A 91 16.56 -0.20 -17.82
N THR A 92 15.79 -1.29 -17.74
CA THR A 92 15.02 -1.82 -18.87
C THR A 92 14.12 -0.76 -19.50
N CYS A 93 13.39 0.03 -18.68
CA CYS A 93 12.58 1.14 -19.20
C CYS A 93 13.41 2.11 -20.07
N GLN A 94 14.59 2.49 -19.57
CA GLN A 94 15.46 3.45 -20.25
C GLN A 94 16.15 2.86 -21.48
N THR A 95 16.56 1.60 -21.45
CA THR A 95 17.31 0.98 -22.56
C THR A 95 16.42 0.52 -23.70
N GLU A 96 15.26 -0.07 -23.40
CA GLU A 96 14.38 -0.64 -24.43
C GLU A 96 13.42 0.38 -25.02
N TYR A 97 12.89 1.29 -24.18
CA TYR A 97 11.85 2.24 -24.59
C TYR A 97 12.35 3.70 -24.55
N GLY A 98 13.37 4.01 -23.75
CA GLY A 98 13.99 5.34 -23.72
C GLY A 98 12.98 6.47 -23.49
N ALA A 99 12.96 7.46 -24.37
CA ALA A 99 12.09 8.63 -24.19
C ALA A 99 10.58 8.33 -24.35
N THR A 100 10.19 7.18 -24.92
CA THR A 100 8.77 6.89 -25.20
C THR A 100 8.05 6.18 -24.07
N THR A 101 8.76 5.68 -23.05
CA THR A 101 8.09 5.08 -21.88
C THR A 101 7.33 6.13 -21.07
N TRP A 102 6.14 5.76 -20.61
CA TRP A 102 5.31 6.57 -19.73
C TRP A 102 6.00 6.96 -18.40
N VAL A 103 7.00 6.18 -17.96
CA VAL A 103 7.83 6.43 -16.78
C VAL A 103 8.63 7.75 -16.88
N ASN A 104 8.90 8.21 -18.10
CA ASN A 104 9.64 9.43 -18.36
C ASN A 104 8.77 10.69 -18.46
N THR A 105 7.45 10.54 -18.38
CA THR A 105 6.51 11.67 -18.39
C THR A 105 6.61 12.46 -17.10
N ALA A 106 6.39 13.78 -17.18
CA ALA A 106 6.36 14.64 -15.99
C ALA A 106 5.20 14.25 -15.08
N GLU A 107 4.06 13.89 -15.66
CA GLU A 107 2.84 13.48 -14.98
C GLU A 107 3.09 12.28 -14.06
N PHE A 108 3.75 11.22 -14.57
CA PHE A 108 4.10 10.05 -13.78
C PHE A 108 5.05 10.39 -12.63
N ARG A 109 6.13 11.12 -12.94
CA ARG A 109 7.17 11.46 -11.97
C ARG A 109 6.66 12.36 -10.85
N LEU A 110 5.73 13.26 -11.17
CA LEU A 110 5.09 14.14 -10.19
C LEU A 110 4.22 13.37 -9.18
N LEU A 111 3.68 12.20 -9.53
CA LEU A 111 2.94 11.38 -8.56
C LEU A 111 3.83 11.03 -7.35
N PHE A 112 5.06 10.59 -7.63
CA PHE A 112 6.01 10.18 -6.60
C PHE A 112 6.65 11.36 -5.89
N LEU A 113 6.96 12.44 -6.60
CA LEU A 113 7.45 13.66 -5.96
C LEU A 113 6.43 14.22 -4.98
N ARG A 114 5.15 14.32 -5.36
CA ARG A 114 4.11 14.80 -4.44
C ARG A 114 3.93 13.86 -3.25
N CYS A 115 3.95 12.54 -3.49
CA CYS A 115 3.88 11.52 -2.42
C CYS A 115 4.99 11.68 -1.37
N GLU A 116 6.18 12.08 -1.79
CA GLU A 116 7.38 12.24 -0.94
C GLU A 116 7.69 13.71 -0.59
N PHE A 117 6.69 14.60 -0.67
CA PHE A 117 6.86 16.03 -0.34
C PHE A 117 8.02 16.71 -1.09
N PHE A 118 8.22 16.31 -2.35
CA PHE A 118 9.30 16.74 -3.25
C PHE A 118 10.72 16.36 -2.79
N ASP A 119 10.87 15.38 -1.89
CA ASP A 119 12.15 14.69 -1.65
C ASP A 119 12.47 13.80 -2.86
N ALA A 120 13.28 14.33 -3.76
CA ALA A 120 13.67 13.67 -5.00
C ALA A 120 14.36 12.32 -4.79
N LYS A 121 15.12 12.16 -3.70
CA LYS A 121 15.85 10.93 -3.40
C LYS A 121 14.88 9.82 -2.98
N LYS A 122 13.95 10.12 -2.08
CA LYS A 122 12.89 9.18 -1.68
C LYS A 122 11.97 8.86 -2.85
N ALA A 123 11.58 9.86 -3.64
CA ALA A 123 10.75 9.66 -4.83
C ALA A 123 11.44 8.74 -5.85
N ALA A 124 12.75 8.93 -6.10
CA ALA A 124 13.52 8.05 -6.98
C ALA A 124 13.54 6.60 -6.47
N ALA A 125 13.79 6.39 -5.18
CA ALA A 125 13.77 5.06 -4.57
C ALA A 125 12.39 4.40 -4.70
N ARG A 126 11.31 5.15 -4.44
CA ARG A 126 9.94 4.66 -4.56
C ARG A 126 9.57 4.32 -6.01
N ILE A 127 9.98 5.12 -7.00
CA ILE A 127 9.79 4.80 -8.43
C ILE A 127 10.47 3.48 -8.79
N VAL A 128 11.73 3.28 -8.37
CA VAL A 128 12.45 2.03 -8.66
C VAL A 128 11.71 0.85 -8.04
N ALA A 129 11.34 0.93 -6.77
CA ALA A 129 10.61 -0.13 -6.08
C ALA A 129 9.24 -0.41 -6.72
N PHE A 130 8.52 0.63 -7.16
CA PHE A 130 7.26 0.50 -7.89
C PHE A 130 7.42 -0.26 -9.21
N LEU A 131 8.46 0.06 -9.99
CA LEU A 131 8.70 -0.61 -11.27
C LEU A 131 9.12 -2.07 -11.09
N GLU A 132 9.95 -2.38 -10.09
CA GLU A 132 10.30 -3.77 -9.76
C GLU A 132 9.06 -4.57 -9.37
N LEU A 133 8.19 -4.01 -8.51
CA LEU A 133 6.96 -4.69 -8.10
C LEU A 133 5.96 -4.83 -9.24
N SER A 134 5.83 -3.81 -10.08
CA SER A 134 4.94 -3.87 -11.25
C SER A 134 5.44 -4.92 -12.25
N ARG A 135 6.75 -4.97 -12.50
CA ARG A 135 7.37 -5.98 -13.36
C ARG A 135 7.15 -7.40 -12.80
N SER A 136 7.30 -7.62 -11.50
CA SER A 136 7.06 -8.95 -10.91
C SER A 136 5.58 -9.36 -10.99
N CYS A 137 4.65 -8.40 -10.97
CA CYS A 137 3.22 -8.65 -11.04
C CYS A 137 2.71 -8.97 -12.46
N TRP A 138 3.28 -8.33 -13.49
CA TRP A 138 2.72 -8.37 -14.87
C TRP A 138 3.75 -8.71 -15.96
N GLY A 139 5.04 -8.74 -15.64
CA GLY A 139 6.12 -8.90 -16.62
C GLY A 139 6.54 -7.60 -17.28
N ASP A 140 7.29 -7.69 -18.37
CA ASP A 140 8.05 -6.56 -18.92
C ASP A 140 7.19 -5.52 -19.65
N PHE A 141 5.99 -5.89 -20.14
CA PHE A 141 5.14 -4.96 -20.89
C PHE A 141 4.72 -3.72 -20.08
N VAL A 142 4.69 -3.80 -18.74
CA VAL A 142 4.33 -2.68 -17.87
C VAL A 142 5.41 -1.59 -17.81
N LEU A 143 6.62 -1.91 -18.26
CA LEU A 143 7.74 -0.98 -18.40
C LEU A 143 7.61 -0.12 -19.66
N GLU A 144 6.95 -0.66 -20.68
CA GLU A 144 6.64 0.04 -21.94
C GLU A 144 5.44 0.97 -21.78
N ARG A 145 4.34 0.46 -21.22
CA ARG A 145 3.05 1.16 -21.13
C ARG A 145 2.36 0.96 -19.79
N GLU A 146 1.42 1.85 -19.50
CA GLU A 146 0.56 1.70 -18.33
C GLU A 146 -0.31 0.44 -18.40
N VAL A 147 -0.57 -0.15 -17.24
CA VAL A 147 -1.57 -1.21 -17.04
C VAL A 147 -2.96 -0.66 -17.31
N CYS A 148 -3.74 -1.42 -18.06
CA CYS A 148 -5.13 -1.19 -18.42
C CYS A 148 -6.03 -2.24 -17.77
N LEU A 149 -7.34 -1.97 -17.70
CA LEU A 149 -8.32 -2.93 -17.16
C LEU A 149 -8.30 -4.26 -17.93
N SER A 150 -7.99 -4.22 -19.24
CA SER A 150 -7.85 -5.39 -20.10
C SER A 150 -6.70 -6.32 -19.70
N ASP A 151 -5.69 -5.81 -18.99
CA ASP A 151 -4.51 -6.58 -18.56
C ASP A 151 -4.76 -7.35 -17.26
N LEU A 152 -5.85 -7.01 -16.55
CA LEU A 152 -6.28 -7.78 -15.38
C LEU A 152 -6.84 -9.13 -15.84
N SER A 153 -6.42 -10.20 -15.18
CA SER A 153 -6.98 -11.54 -15.38
C SER A 153 -8.46 -11.59 -14.95
N GLU A 154 -9.17 -12.64 -15.33
CA GLU A 154 -10.56 -12.83 -14.90
C GLU A 154 -10.68 -12.83 -13.36
N GLN A 155 -9.76 -13.50 -12.67
CA GLN A 155 -9.72 -13.52 -11.21
C GLN A 155 -9.48 -12.12 -10.60
N ASP A 156 -8.60 -11.32 -11.21
CA ASP A 156 -8.35 -9.94 -10.78
C ASP A 156 -9.59 -9.07 -10.96
N ARG A 157 -10.33 -9.25 -12.06
CA ARG A 157 -11.58 -8.51 -12.30
C ARG A 157 -12.68 -8.91 -11.32
N VAL A 158 -12.85 -10.21 -11.04
CA VAL A 158 -13.78 -10.69 -10.00
C VAL A 158 -13.41 -10.13 -8.62
N LEU A 159 -12.12 -9.94 -8.35
CA LEU A 159 -11.65 -9.26 -7.14
C LEU A 159 -11.97 -7.76 -7.15
N LEU A 160 -11.71 -7.07 -8.24
CA LEU A 160 -12.06 -5.65 -8.41
C LEU A 160 -13.57 -5.41 -8.28
N ASP A 161 -14.38 -6.22 -8.97
CA ASP A 161 -15.84 -6.12 -9.03
C ASP A 161 -16.51 -6.52 -7.71
N SER A 162 -15.85 -7.33 -6.88
CA SER A 162 -16.36 -7.66 -5.54
C SER A 162 -16.45 -6.47 -4.59
N GLY A 163 -15.86 -5.32 -4.96
CA GLY A 163 -15.95 -4.09 -4.16
C GLY A 163 -15.22 -4.21 -2.83
N LEU A 164 -14.22 -5.09 -2.71
CA LEU A 164 -13.42 -5.16 -1.48
C LEU A 164 -12.62 -3.89 -1.24
N LEU A 165 -12.21 -3.19 -2.30
CA LEU A 165 -11.59 -1.87 -2.24
C LEU A 165 -12.53 -0.86 -2.91
N GLN A 166 -12.98 0.14 -2.17
CA GLN A 166 -13.87 1.18 -2.70
C GLN A 166 -13.36 2.57 -2.33
N MET A 167 -13.31 3.44 -3.34
CA MET A 167 -13.14 4.87 -3.11
C MET A 167 -14.49 5.47 -2.75
N LEU A 168 -14.61 6.03 -1.56
CA LEU A 168 -15.82 6.74 -1.18
C LEU A 168 -15.93 8.06 -1.95
N PRO A 169 -17.16 8.54 -2.25
CA PRO A 169 -17.35 9.75 -3.03
C PRO A 169 -16.86 11.02 -2.31
N GLY A 170 -16.81 10.98 -0.97
CA GLY A 170 -16.41 12.11 -0.13
C GLY A 170 -14.91 12.25 0.08
N ARG A 171 -14.55 13.39 0.66
CA ARG A 171 -13.25 13.66 1.25
C ARG A 171 -13.45 13.97 2.73
N ASP A 172 -12.41 13.78 3.53
CA ASP A 172 -12.42 14.27 4.90
C ASP A 172 -12.20 15.79 4.96
N ARG A 173 -12.08 16.35 6.17
CA ARG A 173 -11.93 17.79 6.40
C ARG A 173 -10.60 18.37 5.86
N CYS A 174 -9.56 17.54 5.68
CA CYS A 174 -8.30 17.93 5.05
C CYS A 174 -8.30 17.70 3.53
N GLY A 175 -9.44 17.35 2.93
CA GLY A 175 -9.51 17.07 1.50
C GLY A 175 -8.93 15.71 1.11
N ARG A 176 -8.61 14.83 2.07
CA ARG A 176 -8.08 13.49 1.79
C ARG A 176 -9.18 12.59 1.26
N ARG A 177 -8.88 11.79 0.23
CA ARG A 177 -9.83 10.78 -0.24
C ARG A 177 -9.95 9.66 0.78
N VAL A 178 -11.14 9.05 0.86
CA VAL A 178 -11.36 7.91 1.74
C VAL A 178 -11.42 6.63 0.92
N LEU A 179 -10.47 5.74 1.13
CA LEU A 179 -10.45 4.38 0.61
C LEU A 179 -10.95 3.44 1.70
N ILE A 180 -12.01 2.69 1.44
CA ILE A 180 -12.45 1.63 2.34
C ILE A 180 -12.04 0.26 1.79
N HIS A 181 -11.47 -0.55 2.66
CA HIS A 181 -11.09 -1.93 2.42
C HIS A 181 -12.00 -2.82 3.27
N PHE A 182 -12.98 -3.44 2.62
CA PHE A 182 -13.80 -4.46 3.23
C PHE A 182 -13.05 -5.78 3.27
N THR A 183 -13.02 -6.37 4.45
CA THR A 183 -12.42 -7.67 4.65
C THR A 183 -13.51 -8.58 5.20
N HIS A 184 -14.09 -9.38 4.30
CA HIS A 184 -15.11 -10.37 4.61
C HIS A 184 -14.75 -11.69 3.93
N ASN A 185 -14.97 -12.80 4.62
CA ASN A 185 -14.78 -14.16 4.10
C ASN A 185 -15.74 -14.59 2.97
N ASN A 186 -16.68 -13.75 2.52
CA ASN A 186 -17.75 -14.16 1.59
C ASN A 186 -17.27 -14.39 0.16
N VAL A 187 -15.98 -14.26 -0.13
CA VAL A 187 -15.44 -14.37 -1.49
C VAL A 187 -14.57 -15.61 -1.72
N GLY A 188 -14.75 -16.62 -0.86
CA GLY A 188 -14.12 -17.94 -0.98
C GLY A 188 -12.72 -17.98 -0.34
N PRO A 189 -12.32 -19.15 0.18
CA PRO A 189 -10.96 -19.35 0.68
C PRO A 189 -9.99 -19.24 -0.50
N THR A 190 -8.82 -18.65 -0.25
CA THR A 190 -7.64 -18.61 -1.15
C THR A 190 -7.77 -17.83 -2.48
N ARG A 191 -7.94 -16.51 -2.40
CA ARG A 191 -7.52 -15.62 -3.50
C ARG A 191 -6.00 -15.52 -3.55
N PRO A 192 -5.33 -15.71 -4.71
CA PRO A 192 -3.89 -15.57 -4.83
C PRO A 192 -3.42 -14.19 -4.35
N LYS A 193 -2.33 -14.17 -3.62
CA LYS A 193 -1.69 -12.95 -3.09
C LYS A 193 -1.34 -11.99 -4.23
N GLU A 194 -0.91 -12.54 -5.36
CA GLU A 194 -0.50 -11.85 -6.57
C GLU A 194 -1.69 -11.08 -7.16
N SER A 195 -2.89 -11.66 -7.17
CA SER A 195 -4.10 -10.99 -7.65
C SER A 195 -4.45 -9.78 -6.79
N ARG A 196 -4.29 -9.89 -5.46
CA ARG A 196 -4.49 -8.76 -4.55
C ARG A 196 -3.51 -7.63 -4.79
N MET A 197 -2.24 -7.97 -5.01
CA MET A 197 -1.20 -6.98 -5.33
C MET A 197 -1.47 -6.29 -6.67
N ARG A 198 -1.81 -7.05 -7.73
CA ARG A 198 -2.16 -6.50 -9.05
C ARG A 198 -3.34 -5.53 -8.97
N VAL A 199 -4.45 -5.94 -8.35
CA VAL A 199 -5.65 -5.10 -8.23
C VAL A 199 -5.35 -3.83 -7.43
N ALA A 200 -4.62 -3.95 -6.31
CA ALA A 200 -4.29 -2.80 -5.48
C ALA A 200 -3.34 -1.81 -6.18
N LEU A 201 -2.31 -2.30 -6.90
CA LEU A 201 -1.42 -1.46 -7.70
C LEU A 201 -2.17 -0.76 -8.84
N TYR A 202 -3.02 -1.49 -9.56
CA TYR A 202 -3.86 -0.93 -10.63
C TYR A 202 -4.76 0.19 -10.09
N LEU A 203 -5.49 -0.08 -9.00
CA LEU A 203 -6.37 0.90 -8.37
C LEU A 203 -5.60 2.12 -7.88
N ALA A 204 -4.49 1.91 -7.14
CA ALA A 204 -3.69 3.00 -6.62
C ALA A 204 -3.21 3.93 -7.74
N LEU A 205 -2.66 3.39 -8.82
CA LEU A 205 -2.18 4.20 -9.93
C LEU A 205 -3.34 4.93 -10.64
N LYS A 206 -4.44 4.23 -10.97
CA LYS A 206 -5.56 4.84 -11.70
C LYS A 206 -6.30 5.92 -10.91
N VAL A 207 -6.46 5.72 -9.61
CA VAL A 207 -7.12 6.70 -8.73
C VAL A 207 -6.25 7.94 -8.54
N VAL A 208 -4.94 7.75 -8.30
CA VAL A 208 -4.03 8.87 -8.03
C VAL A 208 -3.75 9.71 -9.28
N LYS A 209 -3.59 9.08 -10.45
CA LYS A 209 -3.09 9.72 -11.67
C LYS A 209 -3.84 11.00 -12.06
N HIS A 210 -5.17 11.02 -11.89
CA HIS A 210 -6.03 12.11 -12.38
C HIS A 210 -6.57 13.02 -11.26
N ASP A 211 -6.18 12.77 -10.01
CA ASP A 211 -6.67 13.48 -8.84
C ASP A 211 -5.49 14.19 -8.15
N VAL A 212 -5.19 15.41 -8.62
CA VAL A 212 -4.07 16.21 -8.07
C VAL A 212 -4.31 16.51 -6.59
N ASP A 213 -5.56 16.76 -6.19
CA ASP A 213 -5.88 17.00 -4.79
C ASP A 213 -5.55 15.77 -3.94
N LEU A 214 -5.86 14.55 -4.40
CA LEU A 214 -5.43 13.31 -3.74
C LEU A 214 -3.90 13.18 -3.69
N GLN A 215 -3.19 13.49 -4.77
CA GLN A 215 -1.71 13.45 -4.77
C GLN A 215 -1.11 14.36 -3.69
N ARG A 216 -1.78 15.49 -3.44
CA ARG A 216 -1.38 16.50 -2.47
C ARG A 216 -1.78 16.11 -1.05
N SER A 217 -3.06 15.89 -0.81
CA SER A 217 -3.62 15.63 0.53
C SER A 217 -3.34 14.20 1.02
N GLY A 218 -3.15 13.24 0.11
CA GLY A 218 -3.12 11.82 0.45
C GLY A 218 -4.51 11.23 0.67
N MET A 219 -4.55 10.04 1.26
CA MET A 219 -5.75 9.26 1.55
C MET A 219 -5.87 8.85 3.01
N VAL A 220 -7.11 8.59 3.41
CA VAL A 220 -7.48 7.87 4.63
C VAL A 220 -7.90 6.46 4.23
N LEU A 221 -7.28 5.46 4.85
CA LEU A 221 -7.66 4.07 4.68
C LEU A 221 -8.58 3.64 5.83
N ILE A 222 -9.76 3.11 5.50
CA ILE A 222 -10.65 2.46 6.46
C ILE A 222 -10.59 0.96 6.20
N SER A 223 -10.07 0.19 7.13
CA SER A 223 -10.09 -1.28 7.09
C SER A 223 -11.28 -1.76 7.89
N TRP A 224 -12.29 -2.33 7.22
CA TRP A 224 -13.47 -2.91 7.87
C TRP A 224 -13.32 -4.43 7.95
N ILE A 225 -13.04 -4.91 9.16
CA ILE A 225 -12.75 -6.31 9.45
C ILE A 225 -13.95 -6.99 10.07
N HIS A 226 -14.57 -7.90 9.31
CA HIS A 226 -15.71 -8.68 9.74
C HIS A 226 -15.52 -10.16 9.38
N ASP A 227 -15.66 -11.03 10.38
CA ASP A 227 -15.58 -12.49 10.24
C ASP A 227 -14.30 -13.01 9.54
N ASN A 228 -13.16 -12.31 9.60
CA ASN A 228 -11.96 -12.77 8.92
C ASN A 228 -11.25 -13.93 9.63
N LEU A 229 -10.68 -14.84 8.84
CA LEU A 229 -9.69 -15.80 9.33
C LEU A 229 -8.35 -15.11 9.59
N PHE A 230 -7.64 -15.50 10.64
CA PHE A 230 -6.33 -14.94 11.00
C PHE A 230 -5.28 -15.09 9.89
N ASN A 231 -5.29 -16.21 9.15
CA ASN A 231 -4.39 -16.44 8.02
C ASN A 231 -4.58 -15.40 6.90
N ASP A 232 -5.83 -15.00 6.63
CA ASP A 232 -6.14 -13.97 5.65
C ASP A 232 -5.59 -12.59 6.09
N PHE A 233 -5.61 -12.31 7.38
CA PHE A 233 -5.01 -11.10 7.94
C PHE A 233 -3.50 -11.05 7.68
N ARG A 234 -2.76 -12.15 7.92
CA ARG A 234 -1.32 -12.22 7.63
C ARG A 234 -0.99 -11.94 6.16
N VAL A 235 -1.76 -12.53 5.24
CA VAL A 235 -1.60 -12.27 3.80
C VAL A 235 -1.87 -10.80 3.47
N ARG A 236 -2.93 -10.20 4.03
CA ARG A 236 -3.24 -8.76 3.83
C ARG A 236 -2.17 -7.86 4.41
N SER A 237 -1.67 -8.17 5.60
CA SER A 237 -0.57 -7.46 6.25
C SER A 237 0.66 -7.45 5.34
N HIS A 238 1.04 -8.63 4.83
CA HIS A 238 2.14 -8.74 3.89
C HIS A 238 1.91 -7.93 2.60
N VAL A 239 0.73 -8.01 2.00
CA VAL A 239 0.38 -7.24 0.79
C VAL A 239 0.44 -5.73 1.08
N CYS A 240 -0.16 -5.29 2.18
CA CYS A 240 -0.18 -3.89 2.59
C CYS A 240 1.25 -3.36 2.77
N LYS A 241 2.10 -4.06 3.54
CA LYS A 241 3.48 -3.66 3.78
C LYS A 241 4.27 -3.45 2.49
N ASN A 242 4.15 -4.38 1.53
CA ASN A 242 4.85 -4.25 0.25
C ASN A 242 4.29 -3.10 -0.61
N LEU A 243 2.98 -2.90 -0.62
CA LEU A 243 2.35 -1.85 -1.42
C LEU A 243 2.61 -0.45 -0.88
N MET A 244 2.52 -0.28 0.44
CA MET A 244 2.65 1.02 1.12
C MET A 244 3.98 1.72 0.82
N LEU A 245 5.04 0.95 0.61
CA LEU A 245 6.36 1.45 0.30
C LEU A 245 6.57 1.80 -1.18
N VAL A 246 5.65 1.41 -2.06
CA VAL A 246 5.86 1.54 -3.51
C VAL A 246 4.77 2.35 -4.23
N ILE A 247 3.54 2.39 -3.73
CA ILE A 247 2.47 3.12 -4.41
C ILE A 247 2.74 4.64 -4.33
N PRO A 248 2.41 5.41 -5.38
CA PRO A 248 2.59 6.86 -5.37
C PRO A 248 1.44 7.57 -4.63
N CYS A 249 1.04 7.04 -3.48
CA CYS A 249 0.01 7.65 -2.66
C CYS A 249 0.40 7.61 -1.18
N ARG A 250 0.21 8.74 -0.51
CA ARG A 250 0.38 8.83 0.94
C ARG A 250 -0.89 8.37 1.63
N ILE A 251 -0.78 7.36 2.49
CA ILE A 251 -1.84 7.05 3.45
C ILE A 251 -1.49 7.78 4.74
N SER A 252 -2.26 8.82 5.04
CA SER A 252 -2.05 9.65 6.24
C SER A 252 -2.58 8.96 7.49
N VAL A 253 -3.72 8.28 7.37
CA VAL A 253 -4.44 7.68 8.51
C VAL A 253 -5.00 6.33 8.10
N VAL A 254 -4.90 5.36 9.00
CA VAL A 254 -5.56 4.06 8.89
C VAL A 254 -6.55 3.93 10.04
N HIS A 255 -7.85 3.90 9.74
CA HIS A 255 -8.87 3.50 10.69
C HIS A 255 -9.12 2.01 10.55
N VAL A 256 -8.99 1.26 11.63
CA VAL A 256 -9.29 -0.18 11.61
C VAL A 256 -10.50 -0.44 12.48
N HIS A 257 -11.57 -0.91 11.85
CA HIS A 257 -12.77 -1.37 12.53
C HIS A 257 -12.76 -2.89 12.57
N ILE A 258 -12.83 -3.46 13.76
CA ILE A 258 -12.82 -4.91 13.97
C ILE A 258 -14.13 -5.29 14.63
N SER A 259 -14.97 -6.02 13.91
CA SER A 259 -16.14 -6.70 14.47
C SER A 259 -15.76 -8.14 14.73
N PRO A 260 -15.41 -8.51 15.99
CA PRO A 260 -15.11 -9.89 16.30
C PRO A 260 -16.38 -10.73 16.05
N PRO A 261 -16.25 -11.96 15.51
CA PRO A 261 -17.36 -12.90 15.55
C PRO A 261 -17.73 -13.16 17.01
N ASP A 262 -19.03 -13.38 17.28
CA ASP A 262 -19.56 -13.55 18.63
C ASP A 262 -18.68 -14.51 19.46
N GLY A 263 -18.08 -13.99 20.54
CA GLY A 263 -17.26 -14.76 21.49
C GLY A 263 -15.74 -14.83 21.21
N ALA A 264 -15.22 -14.24 20.14
CA ALA A 264 -13.81 -14.38 19.73
C ALA A 264 -12.86 -13.23 20.15
N TYR A 265 -12.96 -12.72 21.38
CA TYR A 265 -12.09 -11.63 21.87
C TYR A 265 -10.58 -11.91 21.78
N ARG A 266 -10.16 -13.19 21.82
CA ARG A 266 -8.74 -13.58 21.64
C ARG A 266 -8.19 -13.24 20.25
N SER A 267 -9.02 -13.18 19.22
CA SER A 267 -8.59 -12.78 17.87
C SER A 267 -8.20 -11.30 17.80
N PHE A 268 -8.81 -10.46 18.65
CA PHE A 268 -8.60 -9.01 18.64
C PHE A 268 -7.17 -8.61 19.04
N ALA A 269 -6.59 -9.21 20.09
CA ALA A 269 -5.25 -8.88 20.54
C ALA A 269 -4.18 -9.21 19.46
N ASN A 270 -4.33 -10.35 18.78
CA ASN A 270 -3.44 -10.74 17.69
C ASN A 270 -3.59 -9.82 16.46
N ILE A 271 -4.83 -9.44 16.11
CA ILE A 271 -5.08 -8.48 15.03
C ILE A 271 -4.48 -7.10 15.39
N ALA A 272 -4.69 -6.62 16.62
CA ALA A 272 -4.14 -5.35 17.10
C ALA A 272 -2.61 -5.35 17.08
N LYS A 273 -1.96 -6.44 17.49
CA LYS A 273 -0.50 -6.62 17.40
C LYS A 273 -0.01 -6.52 15.96
N GLU A 274 -0.64 -7.21 15.02
CA GLU A 274 -0.22 -7.18 13.62
C GLU A 274 -0.47 -5.80 12.98
N ILE A 275 -1.56 -5.12 13.32
CA ILE A 275 -1.80 -3.72 12.92
C ILE A 275 -0.69 -2.80 13.45
N PHE A 276 -0.29 -2.98 14.71
CA PHE A 276 0.80 -2.22 15.32
C PHE A 276 2.14 -2.48 14.62
N LEU A 277 2.44 -3.74 14.28
CA LEU A 277 3.63 -4.09 13.51
C LEU A 277 3.62 -3.51 12.09
N LEU A 278 2.44 -3.40 11.47
CA LEU A 278 2.26 -2.69 10.19
C LEU A 278 2.48 -1.18 10.29
N ALA A 279 2.20 -0.58 11.45
CA ALA A 279 2.34 0.85 11.66
C ALA A 279 3.79 1.28 11.96
N ILE A 280 4.63 0.38 12.47
CA ILE A 280 6.01 0.67 12.91
C ILE A 280 7.06 0.28 11.86
N GLY A 281 6.77 -0.67 10.98
CA GLY A 281 7.73 -1.22 10.01
C GLY A 281 7.60 -0.65 8.61
#